data_AF-A0A8S3AYP0-F1
#
_entry.id   AF-A0A8S3AYP0-F1
#
_cell.length_a   1.000
_cell.length_b   1.000
_cell.length_c   1.000
_cell.angle_alpha   90.00
_cell.angle_beta   90.00
_cell.angle_gamma   90.00
#
_symmetry.space_group_name_H-M   'P 1'
#
loop_
_entity.id
_entity.type
_entity.pdbx_description
1 polymer ?
#
loop_
_entity_poly.entity_id
_entity_poly.type
_entity_poly.pdbx_seq_one_letter_code
_entity_poly.pdbx_strand_id
1 'polypeptide(L)' 'LRSSLLRAIRYCTSIEDFNQERIYLEMTYLANGYSIDFIDEHIQHFLKFFDAKSLQQLPLDQGAYKKIRHRLFNFMREQR' A
#
# COMPACT_ATOMS: atom_id res chain seq x y z
N LEU A 1 7.98 -6.77 -1.28
CA LEU A 1 6.60 -6.26 -1.28
C LEU A 1 6.53 -4.77 -0.96
N ARG A 2 7.19 -4.29 0.11
CA ARG A 2 7.20 -2.86 0.51
C ARG A 2 7.59 -1.88 -0.61
N SER A 3 8.65 -2.15 -1.37
CA SER A 3 9.09 -1.31 -2.51
C SER A 3 8.04 -1.26 -3.63
N SER A 4 7.42 -2.39 -3.93
CA SER A 4 6.32 -2.50 -4.91
C SER A 4 5.11 -1.68 -4.47
N LEU A 5 4.74 -1.72 -3.18
CA LEU A 5 3.63 -0.93 -2.62
C LEU A 5 3.94 0.58 -2.62
N LEU A 6 5.17 0.99 -2.28
CA LEU A 6 5.61 2.39 -2.41
C LEU A 6 5.46 2.88 -3.85
N ARG A 7 5.90 2.05 -4.80
CA ARG A 7 5.79 2.33 -6.24
C ARG A 7 4.33 2.47 -6.65
N ALA A 8 3.48 1.53 -6.25
CA ALA A 8 2.04 1.56 -6.52
C ALA A 8 1.41 2.88 -6.04
N ILE A 9 1.63 3.29 -4.79
CA ILE A 9 1.06 4.55 -4.27
C ILE A 9 1.57 5.77 -5.05
N ARG A 10 2.83 5.75 -5.49
CA ARG A 10 3.43 6.85 -6.25
C ARG A 10 2.78 7.02 -7.62
N TYR A 11 2.50 5.92 -8.34
CA TYR A 11 1.96 5.98 -9.70
C TYR A 11 0.43 5.97 -9.74
N CYS A 12 -0.25 5.22 -8.88
CA CYS A 12 -1.72 5.09 -8.88
C CYS A 12 -2.39 6.32 -8.25
N THR A 13 -2.99 7.21 -9.05
CA THR A 13 -3.61 8.44 -8.55
C THR A 13 -5.00 8.22 -7.94
N SER A 14 -5.68 7.14 -8.32
CA SER A 14 -6.93 6.70 -7.73
C SER A 14 -6.73 5.49 -6.81
N ILE A 15 -7.65 5.34 -5.84
CA ILE A 15 -7.68 4.16 -4.98
C ILE A 15 -8.03 2.90 -5.76
N GLU A 16 -8.82 3.02 -6.83
CA GLU A 16 -9.17 1.90 -7.70
C GLU A 16 -7.92 1.35 -8.38
N ASP A 17 -7.11 2.22 -9.01
CA ASP A 17 -5.85 1.82 -9.65
C ASP A 17 -4.87 1.22 -8.63
N PHE A 18 -4.86 1.75 -7.41
CA PHE A 18 -4.03 1.21 -6.34
C PHE A 18 -4.52 -0.18 -5.90
N ASN A 19 -5.82 -0.38 -5.75
CA ASN A 19 -6.39 -1.67 -5.37
C ASN A 19 -6.12 -2.74 -6.44
N GLN A 20 -6.25 -2.40 -7.71
CA GLN A 20 -5.93 -3.30 -8.82
C GLN A 20 -4.44 -3.70 -8.80
N GLU A 21 -3.54 -2.73 -8.65
CA GLU A 21 -2.09 -3.01 -8.53
C GLU A 21 -1.79 -3.82 -7.26
N ARG A 22 -2.48 -3.57 -6.14
CA ARG A 22 -2.32 -4.32 -4.89
C ARG A 22 -2.71 -5.79 -5.08
N ILE A 23 -3.88 -6.05 -5.68
CA ILE A 23 -4.35 -7.41 -5.99
C ILE A 23 -3.38 -8.10 -6.95
N TYR A 24 -2.91 -7.39 -7.98
CA TYR A 24 -1.91 -7.93 -8.90
C TYR A 24 -0.60 -8.33 -8.17
N LEU A 25 -0.14 -7.50 -7.24
CA LEU A 25 1.03 -7.79 -6.41
C LEU A 25 0.77 -8.99 -5.48
N GLU A 26 -0.38 -9.05 -4.80
CA GLU A 26 -0.77 -10.19 -3.97
C GLU A 26 -0.72 -11.50 -4.79
N MET A 27 -1.39 -11.53 -5.94
CA MET A 27 -1.41 -12.69 -6.84
C MET A 27 -0.01 -13.07 -7.33
N THR A 28 0.83 -12.08 -7.64
CA THR A 28 2.21 -12.32 -8.06
C THR A 28 3.02 -12.96 -6.94
N TYR A 29 2.90 -12.50 -5.69
CA TYR A 29 3.61 -13.11 -4.56
C TYR A 29 3.06 -14.52 -4.25
N LEU A 30 1.74 -14.73 -4.31
CA LEU A 30 1.16 -16.07 -4.17
C LEU A 30 1.68 -17.04 -5.23
N ALA A 31 1.74 -16.62 -6.49
CA ALA A 31 2.28 -17.43 -7.58
C ALA A 31 3.77 -17.78 -7.41
N ASN A 32 4.52 -16.95 -6.67
CA ASN A 32 5.92 -17.21 -6.32
C ASN A 32 6.09 -18.07 -5.05
N GLY A 33 5.00 -18.61 -4.48
CA GLY A 33 5.04 -19.52 -3.34
C GLY A 33 5.09 -18.85 -1.96
N TYR A 34 4.85 -17.53 -1.88
CA TYR A 34 4.68 -16.86 -0.60
C TYR A 34 3.31 -17.19 0.01
N SER A 35 3.23 -17.32 1.33
CA SER A 35 1.95 -17.56 2.01
C SER A 35 1.08 -16.30 2.03
N ILE A 36 -0.24 -16.51 2.10
CA ILE A 36 -1.22 -15.42 2.27
C ILE A 36 -0.89 -14.62 3.54
N ASP A 37 -0.62 -15.31 4.66
CA ASP A 37 -0.29 -14.67 5.93
C ASP A 37 0.92 -13.72 5.83
N PHE A 38 1.97 -14.15 5.11
CA PHE A 38 3.16 -13.34 4.89
C PHE A 38 2.84 -12.05 4.11
N ILE A 39 2.01 -12.18 3.07
CA ILE A 39 1.61 -11.06 2.21
C ILE A 39 0.75 -10.08 3.00
N ASP A 40 -0.26 -10.61 3.71
CA ASP A 40 -1.17 -9.81 4.54
C ASP A 40 -0.43 -9.08 5.64
N GLU A 41 0.49 -9.74 6.35
CA GLU A 41 1.31 -9.12 7.39
C GLU A 41 2.12 -7.94 6.82
N HIS A 42 2.75 -8.13 5.66
CA HIS A 42 3.56 -7.10 5.02
C HIS A 42 2.73 -5.92 4.51
N ILE A 43 1.55 -6.17 3.95
CA ILE A 43 0.62 -5.12 3.52
C ILE A 43 0.12 -4.34 4.73
N GLN A 44 -0.33 -5.04 5.79
CA GLN A 44 -0.80 -4.41 7.02
C GLN A 44 0.30 -3.60 7.70
N HIS A 45 1.51 -4.14 7.77
CA HIS A 45 2.67 -3.42 8.31
C HIS A 45 2.98 -2.16 7.49
N PHE A 46 2.92 -2.24 6.16
CA PHE A 46 3.12 -1.10 5.28
C PHE A 46 2.05 -0.01 5.49
N LEU A 47 0.77 -0.38 5.53
CA LEU A 47 -0.33 0.56 5.77
C LEU A 47 -0.24 1.19 7.16
N LYS A 48 0.08 0.41 8.20
CA LYS A 48 0.32 0.90 9.56
C LYS A 48 1.49 1.89 9.62
N PHE A 49 2.57 1.67 8.86
CA PHE A 49 3.71 2.57 8.84
C PHE A 49 3.35 3.98 8.32
N PHE A 50 2.53 4.07 7.27
CA PHE A 50 2.11 5.36 6.71
C PHE A 50 0.88 5.96 7.38
N ASP A 51 0.13 5.16 8.12
CA ASP A 51 -1.03 5.62 8.85
C ASP A 51 -1.24 4.88 10.18
N ALA A 52 -0.41 5.26 11.15
CA ALA A 52 -0.30 4.63 12.47
C ALA A 52 -1.59 4.59 13.33
N LYS A 53 -2.75 5.09 12.86
CA LYS A 53 -4.02 5.03 13.61
C LYS A 53 -5.31 4.86 12.77
N SER A 54 -5.38 5.16 11.46
CA SER A 54 -6.68 5.26 10.75
C SER A 54 -7.07 4.14 9.77
N LEU A 55 -6.20 3.18 9.44
CA LEU A 55 -6.47 2.23 8.33
C LEU A 55 -6.81 0.80 8.73
N GLN A 56 -7.29 0.58 9.95
CA GLN A 56 -7.73 -0.77 10.35
C GLN A 56 -8.96 -1.26 9.57
N GLN A 57 -9.58 -0.40 8.74
CA GLN A 57 -10.73 -0.74 7.92
C GLN A 57 -10.38 -0.61 6.44
N LEU A 58 -10.11 -1.76 5.81
CA LEU A 58 -10.31 -1.92 4.38
C LEU A 58 -11.82 -2.10 4.14
N PRO A 59 -12.40 -1.55 3.07
CA PRO A 59 -11.73 -0.87 1.96
C PRO A 59 -11.35 0.60 2.27
N LEU A 60 -10.17 1.00 1.78
CA LEU A 60 -9.73 2.39 1.77
C LEU A 60 -10.66 3.22 0.90
N ASP A 61 -11.14 4.35 1.41
CA ASP A 61 -11.84 5.34 0.59
C ASP A 61 -10.84 6.24 -0.15
N GLN A 62 -11.30 6.91 -1.21
CA GLN A 62 -10.47 7.83 -2.00
C GLN A 62 -9.91 8.98 -1.13
N GLY A 63 -10.62 9.37 -0.06
CA GLY A 63 -10.19 10.39 0.90
C GLY A 63 -8.99 9.95 1.73
N ALA A 64 -9.05 8.78 2.37
CA ALA A 64 -7.93 8.20 3.12
C ALA A 64 -6.75 7.91 2.20
N TYR A 65 -7.01 7.40 0.99
CA TYR A 65 -5.96 7.14 0.01
C TYR A 65 -5.13 8.40 -0.32
N LYS A 66 -5.80 9.54 -0.57
CA LYS A 66 -5.12 10.83 -0.81
C LYS A 66 -4.25 11.24 0.37
N LYS A 67 -4.71 11.04 1.61
CA LYS A 67 -3.94 11.37 2.83
C LYS A 67 -2.67 10.52 2.93
N ILE A 68 -2.78 9.20 2.69
CA ILE A 68 -1.63 8.29 2.67
C ILE A 68 -0.64 8.71 1.59
N ARG A 69 -1.15 8.93 0.37
CA ARG A 69 -0.33 9.35 -0.77
C ARG A 69 0.41 10.65 -0.46
N HIS A 70 -0.25 11.64 0.14
CA HIS A 70 0.39 12.89 0.56
C HIS A 70 1.48 12.68 1.61
N ARG A 71 1.22 11.89 2.67
CA ARG A 71 2.22 11.57 3.70
C ARG A 71 3.43 10.85 3.13
N LEU A 72 3.18 9.89 2.24
CA LEU A 72 4.23 9.13 1.55
C LEU A 72 5.10 10.06 0.69
N PHE A 73 4.50 11.02 -0.03
CA PHE A 73 5.27 12.03 -0.76
C PHE A 73 6.09 12.93 0.16
N ASN A 74 5.56 13.35 1.31
CA ASN A 74 6.34 14.14 2.27
C ASN A 74 7.51 13.35 2.85
N PHE A 75 7.28 12.10 3.26
CA PHE A 75 8.33 11.20 3.75
C PHE A 75 9.43 10.98 2.71
N MET A 76 9.07 10.76 1.43
CA MET A 76 10.05 10.61 0.35
C MET A 76 10.84 11.91 0.07
N ARG A 77 10.26 13.08 0.35
CA ARG A 77 10.95 14.37 0.20
C ARG A 77 11.93 14.63 1.34
N GLU A 78 11.63 14.20 2.56
CA GLU A 78 12.49 14.34 3.74
C GLU A 78 13.70 13.38 3.73
N GLN A 79 13.59 12.26 3.00
CA GLN A 79 14.66 11.26 2.83
C GLN A 79 15.68 11.65 1.74
N ARG A 80 15.57 12.84 1.15
CA ARG A 80 16.33 13.30 -0.03
C ARG A 80 17.21 14.49 0.31
#